data_AF-A0A259N8N9-F1
#
_entry.id   AF-A0A259N8N9-F1
#
_cell.length_a   1.000
_cell.length_b   1.000
_cell.length_c   1.000
_cell.angle_alpha   90.00
_cell.angle_beta   90.00
_cell.angle_gamma   90.00
#
_symmetry.space_group_name_H-M   'P 1'
#
loop_
_entity.id
_entity.type
_entity.pdbx_description
1 polymer ?
#
loop_
_entity_poly.entity_id
_entity_poly.type
_entity_poly.pdbx_seq_one_letter_code
_entity_poly.pdbx_strand_id
1 'polypeptide(L)'
;MVRKEKIESYLSQLEAGRISIMLGLIIAGLGFRVSKRKFLKFVLPMTVLFCMAVWNYNGLISEGYSHLGSVSLTMLCFTALTLSIAKAWWFPEGYEFLLMVEVSFGPKTRNEIFASYLSNKMDREGMDIVGTAKAVGEYEGSPYAMREGHQ
;
A
#
# COMPACT_ATOMS: atom_id res chain seq x y z
N MET A 1 11.91 -14.39 -0.36
CA MET A 1 12.59 -14.14 0.92
C MET A 1 13.24 -12.76 0.85
N VAL A 2 12.69 -11.75 1.53
CA VAL A 2 13.29 -10.40 1.56
C VAL A 2 14.47 -10.44 2.53
N ARG A 3 15.66 -9.97 2.12
CA ARG A 3 16.83 -9.92 3.01
C ARG A 3 16.54 -8.96 4.17
N LYS A 4 16.91 -9.35 5.38
CA LYS A 4 16.73 -8.57 6.62
C LYS A 4 17.19 -7.12 6.49
N GLU A 5 18.33 -6.89 5.84
CA GLU A 5 18.88 -5.55 5.53
C GLU A 5 17.91 -4.65 4.74
N LYS A 6 17.12 -5.22 3.82
CA LYS A 6 16.12 -4.44 3.05
C LYS A 6 14.95 -4.02 3.93
N ILE A 7 14.54 -4.88 4.86
CA ILE A 7 13.44 -4.57 5.80
C ILE A 7 13.88 -3.42 6.71
N GLU A 8 15.08 -3.50 7.27
CA GLU A 8 15.67 -2.44 8.11
C GLU A 8 15.82 -1.12 7.32
N SER A 9 16.23 -1.19 6.05
CA SER A 9 16.30 -0.02 5.17
C SER A 9 14.93 0.63 4.89
N TYR A 10 13.86 -0.16 4.74
CA TYR A 10 12.52 0.38 4.55
C TYR A 10 11.93 0.95 5.84
N LEU A 11 12.17 0.29 6.98
CA LEU A 11 11.73 0.77 8.28
C LEU A 11 12.39 2.11 8.65
N SER A 12 13.70 2.22 8.45
CA SER A 12 14.43 3.49 8.67
C SER A 12 13.95 4.62 7.75
N GLN A 13 13.61 4.32 6.49
CA GLN A 13 12.97 5.29 5.59
C GLN A 13 11.60 5.76 6.12
N LEU A 14 10.81 4.83 6.65
CA LEU A 14 9.48 5.08 7.19
C LEU A 14 9.55 5.95 8.45
N GLU A 15 10.48 5.65 9.35
CA GLU A 15 10.76 6.45 10.56
C GLU A 15 11.30 7.85 10.23
N ALA A 16 12.13 7.97 9.19
CA ALA A 16 12.65 9.25 8.73
C ALA A 16 11.63 10.07 7.91
N GLY A 17 10.43 9.55 7.64
CA GLY A 17 9.43 10.19 6.78
C GLY A 17 9.88 10.32 5.31
N ARG A 18 10.95 9.62 4.90
CA ARG A 18 11.52 9.68 3.55
C ARG A 18 11.01 8.52 2.72
N ILE A 19 9.83 8.70 2.12
CA ILE A 19 9.14 7.62 1.43
C ILE A 19 9.52 7.61 -0.04
N SER A 20 10.42 6.68 -0.41
CA SER A 20 10.78 6.43 -1.80
C SER A 20 9.58 5.89 -2.60
N ILE A 21 9.62 6.02 -3.94
CA ILE A 21 8.54 5.49 -4.81
C ILE A 21 8.34 3.99 -4.58
N MET A 22 9.43 3.24 -4.43
CA MET A 22 9.38 1.80 -4.18
C MET A 22 8.70 1.48 -2.84
N LEU A 23 9.07 2.21 -1.78
CA LEU A 23 8.43 2.07 -0.47
C LEU A 23 6.94 2.45 -0.54
N GLY A 24 6.60 3.50 -1.29
CA GLY A 24 5.22 3.92 -1.51
C GLY A 24 4.37 2.85 -2.20
N LEU A 25 4.91 2.14 -3.20
CA LEU A 25 4.23 1.02 -3.85
C LEU A 25 4.05 -0.19 -2.91
N ILE A 26 5.06 -0.48 -2.07
CA ILE A 26 4.98 -1.53 -1.04
C ILE A 26 3.83 -1.22 -0.07
N ILE A 27 3.78 0.02 0.42
CA ILE A 27 2.75 0.51 1.34
C ILE A 27 1.37 0.53 0.66
N ALA A 28 1.27 0.92 -0.61
CA ALA A 28 0.03 0.82 -1.37
C ALA A 28 -0.48 -0.64 -1.46
N GLY A 29 0.43 -1.60 -1.63
CA GLY A 29 0.10 -3.03 -1.58
C GLY A 29 -0.43 -3.48 -0.22
N LEU A 30 0.15 -2.97 0.88
CA LEU A 30 -0.38 -3.20 2.22
C LEU A 30 -1.79 -2.62 2.35
N GLY A 31 -1.98 -1.37 1.88
CA GLY A 31 -3.27 -0.68 1.82
C GLY A 31 -4.34 -1.51 1.11
N PHE A 32 -4.02 -2.10 -0.04
CA PHE A 32 -4.94 -2.98 -0.77
C PHE A 32 -5.39 -4.18 0.07
N ARG A 33 -4.49 -4.76 0.86
CA ARG A 33 -4.79 -5.95 1.67
C ARG A 33 -5.71 -5.62 2.83
N VAL A 34 -5.40 -4.53 3.55
CA VAL A 34 -6.09 -4.13 4.78
C VAL A 34 -7.37 -3.33 4.52
N SER A 35 -7.53 -2.73 3.34
CA SER A 35 -8.71 -1.94 3.03
C SER A 35 -9.98 -2.80 2.93
N LYS A 36 -11.04 -2.35 3.61
CA LYS A 36 -12.40 -2.90 3.49
C LYS A 36 -13.11 -2.43 2.21
N ARG A 37 -12.64 -1.36 1.57
CA ARG A 37 -13.27 -0.72 0.41
C ARG A 37 -12.44 -0.95 -0.87
N LYS A 38 -11.99 -2.19 -1.10
CA LYS A 38 -11.10 -2.57 -2.21
C LYS A 38 -11.66 -2.19 -3.58
N PHE A 39 -12.97 -2.41 -3.76
CA PHE A 39 -13.65 -2.05 -5.00
C PHE A 39 -13.48 -0.56 -5.32
N LEU A 40 -13.84 0.32 -4.38
CA LEU A 40 -13.82 1.77 -4.58
C LEU A 40 -12.41 2.34 -4.68
N LYS A 41 -11.49 1.89 -3.81
CA LYS A 41 -10.17 2.51 -3.70
C LYS A 41 -9.13 1.96 -4.68
N PHE A 42 -9.33 0.74 -5.20
CA PHE A 42 -8.31 0.08 -6.03
C PHE A 42 -8.87 -0.44 -7.36
N VAL A 43 -9.98 -1.19 -7.33
CA VAL A 43 -10.53 -1.81 -8.56
C VAL A 43 -11.09 -0.76 -9.49
N LEU A 44 -11.95 0.13 -8.99
CA LEU A 44 -12.62 1.14 -9.79
C LEU A 44 -11.63 2.10 -10.49
N PRO A 45 -10.61 2.66 -9.81
CA PRO A 45 -9.58 3.47 -10.48
C PRO A 45 -8.86 2.70 -11.59
N MET A 46 -8.54 1.42 -11.38
CA MET A 46 -7.90 0.59 -12.41
C MET A 46 -8.81 0.31 -13.59
N THR A 47 -10.10 0.06 -13.35
CA THR A 47 -11.09 -0.10 -14.43
C THR A 47 -11.19 1.18 -15.26
N VAL A 48 -11.26 2.35 -14.61
CA VAL A 48 -11.29 3.65 -15.30
C VAL A 48 -10.03 3.85 -16.13
N LEU A 49 -8.84 3.59 -15.57
CA LEU A 49 -7.58 3.67 -16.31
C LEU A 49 -7.54 2.75 -17.53
N PHE A 50 -8.05 1.53 -17.39
CA PHE A 50 -8.10 0.57 -18.49
C PHE A 50 -9.04 1.05 -19.60
N CYS A 51 -10.23 1.53 -19.26
CA CYS A 51 -11.16 2.12 -20.22
C CYS A 51 -10.55 3.34 -20.93
N MET A 52 -9.86 4.22 -20.19
CA MET A 52 -9.15 5.37 -20.76
C MET A 52 -8.03 4.94 -21.70
N ALA A 53 -7.28 3.87 -21.38
CA ALA A 53 -6.23 3.36 -22.25
C ALA A 53 -6.81 2.83 -23.58
N VAL A 54 -7.89 2.04 -23.51
CA VAL A 54 -8.58 1.54 -24.71
C VAL A 54 -9.11 2.71 -25.56
N TRP A 55 -9.74 3.69 -24.92
CA TRP A 55 -10.22 4.90 -25.60
C TRP A 55 -9.08 5.65 -26.29
N ASN A 56 -7.97 5.89 -25.57
CA ASN A 56 -6.81 6.61 -26.08
C ASN A 56 -6.17 5.87 -27.26
N TYR A 57 -6.01 4.54 -27.17
CA TYR A 57 -5.49 3.74 -28.28
C TYR A 57 -6.38 3.87 -29.52
N ASN A 58 -7.70 3.68 -29.38
CA ASN A 58 -8.64 3.80 -30.50
C ASN A 58 -8.66 5.21 -31.09
N GLY A 59 -8.55 6.26 -30.25
CA GLY A 59 -8.41 7.64 -30.69
C GLY A 59 -7.17 7.85 -31.55
N LEU A 60 -6.00 7.42 -31.07
CA LEU A 60 -4.74 7.54 -31.81
C LEU A 60 -4.78 6.79 -33.15
N ILE A 61 -5.36 5.58 -33.18
CA ILE A 61 -5.56 4.84 -34.44
C ILE A 61 -6.49 5.61 -35.39
N SER A 62 -7.57 6.21 -34.90
CA SER A 62 -8.50 6.98 -35.72
C SER A 62 -7.87 8.26 -36.32
N GLU A 63 -6.85 8.81 -35.65
CA GLU A 63 -6.07 9.96 -36.12
C GLU A 63 -4.94 9.57 -37.10
N GLY A 64 -4.81 8.28 -37.42
CA GLY A 64 -3.84 7.78 -38.41
C GLY A 64 -2.46 7.44 -37.85
N TYR A 65 -2.31 7.37 -36.52
CA TYR A 65 -1.06 6.88 -35.93
C TYR A 65 -0.86 5.39 -36.23
N SER A 66 0.40 5.01 -36.43
CA SER A 66 0.78 3.59 -36.56
C SER A 66 0.48 2.82 -35.27
N HIS A 67 0.13 1.54 -35.39
CA HIS A 67 -0.16 0.67 -34.24
C HIS A 67 0.92 0.71 -33.15
N LEU A 68 2.19 0.68 -33.55
CA LEU A 68 3.32 0.73 -32.63
C LEU A 68 3.38 2.07 -31.86
N GLY A 69 3.14 3.17 -32.57
CA GLY A 69 3.09 4.51 -31.97
C GLY A 69 1.94 4.64 -30.98
N SER A 70 0.75 4.17 -31.37
CA SER A 70 -0.45 4.22 -30.53
C SER A 70 -0.28 3.40 -29.25
N VAL A 71 0.23 2.16 -29.34
CA VAL A 71 0.50 1.34 -28.14
C VAL A 71 1.51 2.01 -27.22
N SER A 72 2.59 2.57 -27.76
CA SER A 72 3.66 3.18 -26.95
C SER A 72 3.17 4.40 -26.17
N LEU A 73 2.43 5.30 -26.84
CA LEU A 73 1.84 6.49 -26.23
C LEU A 73 0.80 6.12 -25.17
N THR A 74 -0.11 5.19 -25.49
CA THR A 74 -1.13 4.72 -24.55
C THR A 74 -0.49 4.09 -23.30
N MET A 75 0.53 3.25 -23.45
CA MET A 75 1.23 2.63 -22.32
C MET A 75 1.98 3.65 -21.46
N LEU A 76 2.57 4.67 -22.08
CA LEU A 76 3.24 5.75 -21.36
C LEU A 76 2.24 6.57 -20.53
N CYS A 77 1.10 6.95 -21.12
CA CYS A 77 0.02 7.62 -20.40
C CYS A 77 -0.57 6.75 -19.28
N PHE A 78 -0.84 5.47 -19.56
CA PHE A 78 -1.35 4.52 -18.57
C PHE A 78 -0.41 4.40 -17.38
N THR A 79 0.90 4.26 -17.63
CA THR A 79 1.92 4.14 -16.58
C THR A 79 2.01 5.42 -15.75
N ALA A 80 2.01 6.59 -16.39
CA ALA A 80 2.09 7.89 -15.71
C ALA A 80 0.86 8.13 -14.80
N LEU A 81 -0.34 7.82 -15.31
CA LEU A 81 -1.57 7.94 -14.54
C LEU A 81 -1.65 6.92 -13.41
N THR A 82 -1.25 5.66 -13.66
CA THR A 82 -1.18 4.63 -12.62
C THR A 82 -0.26 5.05 -11.48
N LEU A 83 0.92 5.59 -11.79
CA LEU A 83 1.85 6.08 -10.77
C LEU A 83 1.26 7.24 -9.96
N SER A 84 0.50 8.12 -10.62
CA SER A 84 -0.19 9.24 -9.97
C SER A 84 -1.27 8.76 -9.02
N ILE A 85 -2.10 7.80 -9.43
CA ILE A 85 -3.12 7.17 -8.57
C ILE A 85 -2.45 6.43 -7.40
N ALA A 86 -1.39 5.68 -7.67
CA ALA A 86 -0.66 4.97 -6.62
C ALA A 86 -0.14 5.93 -5.54
N LYS A 87 0.44 7.06 -5.94
CA LYS A 87 0.94 8.08 -5.00
C LYS A 87 -0.17 8.84 -4.28
N ALA A 88 -1.21 9.24 -5.00
CA ALA A 88 -2.24 10.14 -4.46
C ALA A 88 -3.31 9.40 -3.65
N TRP A 89 -3.62 8.15 -4.00
CA TRP A 89 -4.77 7.43 -3.44
C TRP A 89 -4.37 6.14 -2.71
N TRP A 90 -3.55 5.28 -3.33
CA TRP A 90 -3.27 3.97 -2.73
C TRP A 90 -2.24 4.02 -1.62
N PHE A 91 -1.21 4.84 -1.80
CA PHE A 91 -0.15 5.02 -0.83
C PHE A 91 -0.68 5.57 0.52
N PRO A 92 -1.48 6.65 0.55
CA PRO A 92 -2.09 7.14 1.80
C PRO A 92 -2.86 6.07 2.55
N GLU A 93 -3.57 5.19 1.83
CA GLU A 93 -4.39 4.15 2.46
C GLU A 93 -3.58 3.15 3.29
N GLY A 94 -2.42 2.73 2.78
CA GLY A 94 -1.51 1.86 3.52
C GLY A 94 -0.81 2.60 4.66
N TYR A 95 -0.49 3.88 4.45
CA TYR A 95 0.17 4.71 5.46
C TYR A 95 -0.76 5.02 6.64
N GLU A 96 -2.02 5.38 6.37
CA GLU A 96 -3.05 5.58 7.40
C GLU A 96 -3.28 4.33 8.24
N PHE A 97 -3.25 3.15 7.62
CA PHE A 97 -3.31 1.89 8.36
C PHE A 97 -2.12 1.74 9.34
N LEU A 98 -0.89 1.98 8.87
CA LEU A 98 0.29 1.88 9.72
C LEU A 98 0.26 2.91 10.86
N LEU A 99 -0.18 4.15 10.57
CA LEU A 99 -0.38 5.18 11.59
C LEU A 99 -1.45 4.77 12.61
N MET A 100 -2.56 4.18 12.16
CA MET A 100 -3.60 3.70 13.07
C MET A 100 -3.06 2.63 14.01
N VAL A 101 -2.25 1.70 13.52
CA VAL A 101 -1.59 0.68 14.36
C VAL A 101 -0.65 1.33 15.38
N GLU A 102 0.15 2.29 14.95
CA GLU A 102 1.08 3.02 15.83
C GLU A 102 0.36 3.80 16.92
N VAL A 103 -0.70 4.53 16.57
CA VAL A 103 -1.49 5.30 17.53
C VAL A 103 -2.26 4.39 18.49
N SER A 104 -2.72 3.22 18.02
CA SER A 104 -3.55 2.33 18.83
C SER A 104 -2.74 1.43 19.75
N PHE A 105 -1.56 0.98 19.33
CA PHE A 105 -0.74 0.00 20.05
C PHE A 105 0.66 0.52 20.36
N GLY A 106 1.34 1.06 19.34
CA GLY A 106 2.67 1.63 19.49
C GLY A 106 3.57 1.41 18.26
N PRO A 107 4.73 2.08 18.24
CA PRO A 107 5.65 2.06 17.10
C PRO A 107 6.31 0.69 16.87
N LYS A 108 6.56 -0.12 17.91
CA LYS A 108 7.15 -1.47 17.72
C LYS A 108 6.15 -2.40 17.04
N THR A 109 4.87 -2.31 17.42
CA THR A 109 3.78 -3.07 16.81
C THR A 109 3.64 -2.71 15.32
N ARG A 110 3.66 -1.41 14.99
CA ARG A 110 3.67 -0.94 13.59
C ARG A 110 4.83 -1.56 12.80
N ASN A 111 6.05 -1.48 13.34
CA ASN A 111 7.25 -1.97 12.67
C ASN A 111 7.21 -3.49 12.44
N GLU A 112 6.74 -4.26 13.43
CA GLU A 112 6.64 -5.72 13.32
C GLU A 112 5.54 -6.16 12.34
N ILE A 113 4.41 -5.44 12.28
CA ILE A 113 3.36 -5.67 11.27
C ILE A 113 3.89 -5.40 9.87
N PHE A 114 4.63 -4.31 9.69
CA PHE A 114 5.23 -3.99 8.40
C PHE A 114 6.31 -5.01 7.99
N ALA A 115 7.14 -5.46 8.92
CA ALA A 115 8.13 -6.52 8.68
C ALA A 115 7.46 -7.87 8.35
N SER A 116 6.35 -8.20 9.02
CA SER A 116 5.55 -9.40 8.76
C SER A 116 4.90 -9.37 7.37
N TYR A 117 4.48 -8.19 6.91
CA TYR A 117 4.02 -7.99 5.54
C TYR A 117 5.17 -8.21 4.52
N LEU A 118 6.33 -7.58 4.73
CA LEU A 118 7.49 -7.70 3.84
C LEU A 118 8.06 -9.12 3.77
N SER A 119 7.98 -9.89 4.84
CA SER A 119 8.43 -11.28 4.90
C SER A 119 7.42 -12.29 4.32
N ASN A 120 6.25 -11.81 3.87
CA ASN A 120 5.13 -12.63 3.39
C ASN A 120 4.52 -13.55 4.47
N LYS A 121 4.85 -13.33 5.75
CA LYS A 121 4.30 -14.06 6.89
C LYS A 121 2.79 -13.84 7.01
N MET A 122 2.36 -12.61 6.74
CA MET A 122 0.95 -12.20 6.77
C MET A 122 0.07 -13.00 5.78
N ASP A 123 0.61 -13.48 4.65
CA ASP A 123 -0.15 -14.31 3.70
C ASP A 123 -0.39 -15.73 4.20
N ARG A 124 0.48 -16.23 5.08
CA ARG A 124 0.43 -17.61 5.58
C ARG A 124 -0.36 -17.71 6.87
N GLU A 125 -0.17 -16.74 7.75
CA GLU A 125 -0.67 -16.78 9.13
C GLU A 125 -1.82 -15.78 9.37
N GLY A 126 -2.11 -14.91 8.40
CA GLY A 126 -3.05 -13.81 8.57
C GLY A 126 -2.41 -12.60 9.27
N MET A 127 -3.24 -11.59 9.54
CA MET A 127 -2.83 -10.38 10.25
C MET A 127 -3.49 -10.34 11.62
N ASP A 128 -2.70 -10.59 12.67
CA ASP A 128 -3.13 -10.50 14.06
C ASP A 128 -2.40 -9.36 14.77
N ILE A 129 -3.01 -8.18 14.76
CA ILE A 129 -2.43 -6.95 15.35
C ILE A 129 -2.33 -7.08 16.87
N VAL A 130 -3.32 -7.70 17.51
CA VAL A 130 -3.36 -7.85 18.97
C VAL A 130 -2.33 -8.86 19.44
N GLY A 131 -2.23 -10.01 18.76
CA GLY A 131 -1.18 -11.00 19.03
C GLY A 131 0.21 -10.41 18.84
N THR A 132 0.44 -9.65 17.77
CA THR A 132 1.70 -8.92 17.57
C THR A 132 1.98 -7.92 18.69
N ALA A 133 0.99 -7.10 19.07
CA ALA A 133 1.14 -6.10 20.14
C ALA A 133 1.51 -6.74 21.49
N LYS A 134 0.91 -7.90 21.80
CA LYS A 134 1.24 -8.69 23.00
C LYS A 134 2.67 -9.24 22.92
N ALA A 135 3.06 -9.79 21.77
CA ALA A 135 4.40 -10.34 21.57
C ALA A 135 5.52 -9.30 21.69
N VAL A 136 5.26 -8.05 21.27
CA VAL A 136 6.23 -6.94 21.41
C VAL A 136 6.11 -6.17 22.73
N GLY A 137 5.17 -6.56 23.60
CA GLY A 137 4.97 -5.96 24.92
C GLY A 137 4.35 -4.57 24.91
N GLU A 138 3.71 -4.13 23.83
CA GLU A 138 3.05 -2.82 23.74
C GLU A 138 1.56 -2.88 24.08
N TYR A 139 0.97 -4.08 24.11
CA TYR A 139 -0.47 -4.23 24.32
C TYR A 139 -0.97 -3.66 25.66
N GLU A 140 -0.34 -3.99 26.79
CA GLU A 140 -0.85 -3.66 28.13
C GLU A 140 -0.91 -2.16 28.40
N GLY A 141 0.02 -1.39 27.83
CA GLY A 141 0.06 0.08 27.94
C GLY A 141 -0.66 0.81 26.81
N SER A 142 -1.30 0.08 25.90
CA SER A 142 -1.84 0.68 24.67
C SER A 142 -3.18 1.39 24.89
N PRO A 143 -3.45 2.49 24.16
CA PRO A 143 -4.76 3.12 24.13
C PRO A 143 -5.89 2.15 23.75
N TYR A 144 -5.59 1.13 22.94
CA TYR A 144 -6.54 0.07 22.60
C TYR A 144 -6.96 -0.74 23.84
N ALA A 145 -6.00 -1.29 24.59
CA ALA A 145 -6.29 -2.11 25.77
C ALA A 145 -7.01 -1.32 26.87
N MET A 146 -6.66 -0.04 27.06
CA MET A 146 -7.35 0.83 28.02
C MET A 146 -8.82 1.08 27.64
N ARG A 147 -9.16 1.11 26.35
CA ARG A 147 -10.54 1.28 25.89
C ARG A 147 -11.36 -0.01 26.03
N GLU A 148 -10.76 -1.18 25.80
CA GLU A 148 -11.45 -2.46 25.97
C GLU A 148 -11.62 -2.85 27.45
N GLY A 149 -10.68 -2.48 28.34
CA GLY A 149 -10.79 -2.76 29.78
C GLY A 149 -11.80 -1.89 30.55
N HIS A 150 -12.45 -0.93 29.87
CA HIS A 150 -13.50 -0.07 30.44
C HIS A 150 -14.92 -0.40 29.91
N GLN A 151 -15.08 -1.52 29.20
CA GLN A 151 -16.38 -2.13 28.89
C GLN A 151 -16.66 -3.32 29.81
#